data_AF-A0A813JLT2-F1
#
_entry.id   AF-A0A813JLT2-F1
#
_cell.length_a   1.000
_cell.length_b   1.000
_cell.length_c   1.000
_cell.angle_alpha   90.00
_cell.angle_beta   90.00
_cell.angle_gamma   90.00
#
_symmetry.space_group_name_H-M   'P 1'
#
loop_
_entity.id
_entity.type
_entity.pdbx_description
1 polymer ?
#
loop_
_entity_poly.entity_id
_entity_poly.type
_entity_poly.pdbx_seq_one_letter_code
_entity_poly.pdbx_strand_id
1 'polypeptide(L)'
;SMSQSQSSCLKACLTMLVLALSLAVWIWPPLAYGRALLDGCADLTFQSPWSYFLIAAGSFWAAGVTLLLLARGRSSPHLRSATGCALTLWLYSISIACQTLLSCRLGNVSQVFQIFNYLSSFFSVASFVWVPVLVMSRISALEASMGQPLGLWEMRWVIVVTAVLYALFLIVIVYSWRLGFVPLFVIYVVASADGVFSVFYLTFTGLAVRAFCTPLRLLKEMRNAGYIGKETWAAAVSLGQLQIGGLLASTISTVLSVGSIHYGLVLAKPDESGRNMFTFVAIPQCLDLIANSTCVLFLSGAVHMPNAVLGNALARQRNRAALLGNSELVVDRKWHAKVSELAERGFTLESLLSFYKRLGTDYMLHYKPDVHRTSDVVRQAIIPLSRPSGVAYAVTMMKGSCSLPDAFVTHNWGNLFRDLVAGICADALGLSEYALVSELLDRDVVALESMLANSGKIQKTYWVCAFSIAQHSCICQTISASDLDPVHGTEPPTCDCGRPKCFNNSPEVDASWLCLGLLSYFLSS
;
A
#
# COMPACT_ATOMS: atom_id res chain seq x y z
N SER A 1 1.38 -22.33 -3.30
CA SER A 1 2.11 -21.35 -2.48
C SER A 1 3.57 -21.78 -2.41
N MET A 2 4.53 -20.95 -2.83
CA MET A 2 5.96 -21.26 -2.61
C MET A 2 6.30 -21.13 -1.13
N SER A 3 7.14 -22.01 -0.60
CA SER A 3 7.62 -21.89 0.78
C SER A 3 8.47 -20.63 0.96
N GLN A 4 8.54 -20.09 2.20
CA GLN A 4 9.32 -18.89 2.50
C GLN A 4 10.81 -19.04 2.13
N SER A 5 11.33 -20.26 2.19
CA SER A 5 12.68 -20.63 1.73
C SER A 5 12.82 -20.49 0.21
N GLN A 6 11.92 -21.11 -0.56
CA GLN A 6 11.93 -21.03 -2.03
C GLN A 6 11.80 -19.59 -2.54
N SER A 7 10.97 -18.76 -1.88
CA SER A 7 10.84 -17.33 -2.22
C SER A 7 12.14 -16.55 -1.98
N SER A 8 12.92 -16.92 -0.97
CA SER A 8 14.18 -16.22 -0.64
C SER A 8 15.30 -16.62 -1.61
N CYS A 9 15.35 -17.90 -2.00
CA CYS A 9 16.27 -18.40 -3.02
C CYS A 9 16.03 -17.73 -4.39
N LEU A 10 14.78 -17.71 -4.85
CA LEU A 10 14.43 -17.07 -6.13
C LEU A 10 14.82 -15.58 -6.17
N LYS A 11 14.64 -14.87 -5.06
CA LYS A 11 15.08 -13.47 -4.93
C LYS A 11 16.59 -13.31 -5.03
N ALA A 12 17.35 -14.15 -4.34
CA ALA A 12 18.80 -14.10 -4.41
C ALA A 12 19.31 -14.38 -5.83
N CYS A 13 18.76 -15.40 -6.50
CA CYS A 13 19.07 -15.70 -7.89
C CYS A 13 18.75 -14.54 -8.83
N LEU A 14 17.57 -13.93 -8.69
CA LEU A 14 17.16 -12.80 -9.52
C LEU A 14 18.04 -11.56 -9.25
N THR A 15 18.38 -11.27 -8.00
CA THR A 15 19.31 -10.19 -7.64
C THR A 15 20.68 -10.39 -8.27
N MET A 16 21.23 -11.60 -8.18
CA MET A 16 22.52 -11.93 -8.77
C MET A 16 22.49 -11.82 -10.30
N LEU A 17 21.41 -12.28 -10.94
CA LEU A 17 21.21 -12.14 -12.37
C LEU A 17 21.14 -10.67 -12.79
N VAL A 18 20.42 -9.84 -12.02
CA VAL A 18 20.29 -8.40 -12.30
C VAL A 18 21.65 -7.70 -12.25
N LEU A 19 22.44 -7.99 -11.21
CA LEU A 19 23.78 -7.43 -11.06
C LEU A 19 24.74 -7.91 -12.15
N ALA A 20 24.75 -9.21 -12.44
CA ALA A 20 25.67 -9.80 -13.41
C ALA A 20 25.42 -9.26 -14.83
N LEU A 21 24.17 -9.21 -15.28
CA LEU A 21 23.83 -8.69 -16.61
C LEU A 21 24.07 -7.17 -16.71
N SER A 22 23.79 -6.41 -15.66
CA SER A 22 24.07 -4.97 -15.67
C SER A 22 25.58 -4.70 -15.74
N LEU A 23 26.39 -5.43 -14.97
CA LEU A 23 27.86 -5.34 -15.06
C LEU A 23 28.39 -5.71 -16.45
N ALA A 24 27.82 -6.75 -17.09
CA ALA A 24 28.17 -7.12 -18.45
C ALA A 24 27.89 -5.97 -19.44
N VAL A 25 26.73 -5.31 -19.32
CA VAL A 25 26.37 -4.14 -20.13
C VAL A 25 27.28 -2.94 -19.86
N TRP A 26 27.84 -2.79 -18.65
CA TRP A 26 28.81 -1.72 -18.36
C TRP A 26 30.18 -1.95 -18.97
N ILE A 27 30.69 -3.18 -18.82
CA ILE A 27 32.09 -3.50 -19.10
C ILE A 27 32.30 -3.79 -20.59
N TRP A 28 31.33 -4.46 -21.22
CA TRP A 28 31.49 -4.94 -22.59
C TRP A 28 31.60 -3.84 -23.64
N PRO A 29 30.79 -2.75 -23.63
CA PRO A 29 30.89 -1.72 -24.66
C PRO A 29 32.24 -0.98 -24.67
N PRO A 30 32.81 -0.52 -23.53
CA PRO A 30 34.14 0.07 -23.52
C PRO A 30 35.23 -0.88 -24.02
N LEU A 31 35.17 -2.17 -23.66
CA LEU A 31 36.13 -3.16 -24.14
C LEU A 31 35.99 -3.43 -25.64
N ALA A 32 34.76 -3.53 -26.14
CA ALA A 32 34.48 -3.70 -27.57
C ALA A 32 34.96 -2.49 -28.37
N TYR A 33 34.69 -1.29 -27.87
CA TYR A 33 35.15 -0.04 -28.47
C TYR A 33 36.68 0.06 -28.48
N GLY A 34 37.33 -0.25 -27.35
CA GLY A 34 38.80 -0.25 -27.24
C GLY A 34 39.45 -1.26 -28.17
N ARG A 35 38.92 -2.48 -28.28
CA ARG A 35 39.40 -3.48 -29.26
C ARG A 35 39.22 -2.98 -30.69
N ALA A 36 38.07 -2.42 -31.01
CA ALA A 36 37.81 -1.95 -32.36
C ALA A 36 38.75 -0.78 -32.77
N LEU A 37 39.12 0.09 -31.81
CA LEU A 37 40.16 1.11 -32.00
C LEU A 37 41.54 0.48 -32.26
N LEU A 38 41.90 -0.57 -31.53
CA LEU A 38 43.17 -1.29 -31.71
C LEU A 38 43.25 -2.02 -33.05
N ASP A 39 42.13 -2.56 -33.53
CA ASP A 39 42.04 -3.29 -34.81
C ASP A 39 42.05 -2.35 -36.03
N GLY A 40 42.14 -1.04 -35.84
CA GLY A 40 42.23 -0.06 -36.94
C GLY A 40 40.95 0.07 -37.77
N CYS A 41 39.79 -0.35 -37.23
CA CYS A 41 38.49 -0.22 -37.89
C CYS A 41 38.10 1.27 -38.01
N ALA A 42 38.48 1.90 -39.12
CA ALA A 42 38.19 3.31 -39.43
C ALA A 42 36.68 3.62 -39.53
N ASP A 43 35.83 2.59 -39.69
CA ASP A 43 34.37 2.72 -39.74
C ASP A 43 33.68 2.87 -38.37
N LEU A 44 34.46 2.88 -37.27
CA LEU A 44 33.96 3.23 -35.93
C LEU A 44 33.47 4.68 -35.80
N THR A 45 33.58 5.47 -36.87
CA THR A 45 33.07 6.84 -36.90
C THR A 45 31.56 6.94 -36.68
N PHE A 46 30.79 5.84 -36.73
CA PHE A 46 29.33 5.88 -36.66
C PHE A 46 28.71 5.99 -35.26
N GLN A 47 29.41 5.67 -34.16
CA GLN A 47 28.81 5.74 -32.81
C GLN A 47 29.73 6.42 -31.79
N SER A 48 29.17 7.40 -31.07
CA SER A 48 29.93 8.08 -30.03
C SER A 48 30.04 7.19 -28.77
N PRO A 49 31.20 7.16 -28.10
CA PRO A 49 31.35 6.47 -26.81
C PRO A 49 30.30 6.89 -25.76
N TRP A 50 29.83 8.13 -25.87
CA TRP A 50 28.84 8.72 -24.98
C TRP A 50 27.49 8.01 -25.00
N SER A 51 27.02 7.61 -26.18
CA SER A 51 25.74 6.92 -26.29
C SER A 51 25.74 5.54 -25.59
N TYR A 52 26.86 4.81 -25.65
CA TYR A 52 27.02 3.58 -24.88
C TYR A 52 26.99 3.83 -23.38
N PHE A 53 27.73 4.84 -22.93
CA PHE A 53 27.75 5.24 -21.53
C PHE A 53 26.35 5.61 -21.05
N LEU A 54 25.57 6.34 -21.86
CA LEU A 54 24.20 6.72 -21.52
C LEU A 54 23.26 5.50 -21.42
N ILE A 55 23.26 4.60 -22.40
CA ILE A 55 22.43 3.38 -22.36
C ILE A 55 22.79 2.52 -21.14
N ALA A 56 24.10 2.41 -20.85
CA ALA A 56 24.59 1.70 -19.68
C ALA A 56 24.12 2.39 -18.38
N ALA A 57 24.22 3.71 -18.28
CA ALA A 57 23.77 4.47 -17.11
C ALA A 57 22.27 4.29 -16.84
N GLY A 58 21.43 4.39 -17.89
CA GLY A 58 20.00 4.12 -17.79
C GLY A 58 19.71 2.68 -17.35
N SER A 59 20.45 1.71 -17.87
CA SER A 59 20.32 0.30 -17.47
C SER A 59 20.68 0.06 -16.00
N PHE A 60 21.75 0.68 -15.51
CA PHE A 60 22.12 0.61 -14.08
C PHE A 60 21.07 1.23 -13.18
N TRP A 61 20.49 2.35 -13.60
CA TRP A 61 19.42 2.99 -12.85
C TRP A 61 18.19 2.08 -12.75
N ALA A 62 17.72 1.52 -13.87
CA ALA A 62 16.61 0.58 -13.90
C ALA A 62 16.89 -0.69 -13.06
N ALA A 63 18.13 -1.20 -13.11
CA ALA A 63 18.58 -2.31 -12.26
C ALA A 63 18.53 -1.95 -10.77
N GLY A 64 19.05 -0.77 -10.39
CA GLY A 64 19.05 -0.29 -9.01
C GLY A 64 17.64 -0.14 -8.44
N VAL A 65 16.71 0.42 -9.23
CA VAL A 65 15.29 0.49 -8.86
C VAL A 65 14.70 -0.91 -8.69
N THR A 66 14.96 -1.82 -9.63
CA THR A 66 14.48 -3.21 -9.55
C THR A 66 14.97 -3.92 -8.29
N LEU A 67 16.26 -3.79 -7.97
CA LEU A 67 16.85 -4.39 -6.76
C LEU A 67 16.26 -3.81 -5.48
N LEU A 68 16.07 -2.49 -5.42
CA LEU A 68 15.44 -1.81 -4.29
C LEU A 68 14.01 -2.32 -4.07
N LEU A 69 13.23 -2.46 -5.14
CA LEU A 69 11.87 -2.98 -5.07
C LEU A 69 11.84 -4.47 -4.72
N LEU A 70 12.74 -5.30 -5.25
CA LEU A 70 12.86 -6.72 -4.88
C LEU A 70 13.18 -6.93 -3.40
N ALA A 71 14.06 -6.09 -2.85
CA ALA A 71 14.40 -6.09 -1.43
C ALA A 71 13.18 -5.76 -0.57
N ARG A 72 12.30 -4.85 -1.04
CA ARG A 72 11.09 -4.42 -0.31
C ARG A 72 9.82 -5.23 -0.64
N GLY A 73 9.82 -5.98 -1.74
CA GLY A 73 8.63 -6.50 -2.44
C GLY A 73 7.77 -7.56 -1.78
N ARG A 74 7.82 -7.75 -0.46
CA ARG A 74 6.98 -8.75 0.25
C ARG A 74 5.70 -8.21 0.85
N SER A 75 5.52 -6.89 0.95
CA SER A 75 4.47 -6.31 1.78
C SER A 75 3.10 -6.18 1.09
N SER A 76 3.01 -5.96 -0.22
CA SER A 76 1.71 -5.72 -0.87
C SER A 76 1.61 -6.21 -2.34
N PRO A 77 0.39 -6.55 -2.83
CA PRO A 77 0.16 -6.84 -4.25
C PRO A 77 0.61 -5.72 -5.19
N HIS A 78 0.38 -4.47 -4.79
CA HIS A 78 0.80 -3.29 -5.57
C HIS A 78 2.33 -3.22 -5.72
N LEU A 79 3.08 -3.44 -4.63
CA LEU A 79 4.54 -3.40 -4.68
C LEU A 79 5.12 -4.54 -5.53
N ARG A 80 4.47 -5.71 -5.54
CA ARG A 80 4.83 -6.81 -6.46
C ARG A 80 4.61 -6.42 -7.92
N SER A 81 3.48 -5.77 -8.23
CA SER A 81 3.22 -5.24 -9.58
C SER A 81 4.27 -4.20 -9.99
N ALA A 82 4.63 -3.28 -9.08
CA ALA A 82 5.67 -2.28 -9.33
C ALA A 82 7.05 -2.92 -9.56
N THR A 83 7.35 -4.00 -8.84
CA THR A 83 8.59 -4.79 -9.04
C THR A 83 8.61 -5.44 -10.41
N GLY A 84 7.48 -6.01 -10.86
CA GLY A 84 7.34 -6.57 -12.21
C GLY A 84 7.57 -5.51 -13.29
N CYS A 85 6.95 -4.34 -13.15
CA CYS A 85 7.13 -3.22 -14.08
C CYS A 85 8.60 -2.73 -14.14
N ALA A 86 9.27 -2.60 -12.99
CA ALA A 86 10.67 -2.21 -12.95
C ALA A 86 11.58 -3.25 -13.62
N LEU A 87 11.33 -4.54 -13.38
CA LEU A 87 12.04 -5.63 -14.03
C LEU A 87 11.85 -5.59 -15.55
N THR A 88 10.65 -5.30 -16.03
CA THR A 88 10.37 -5.13 -17.46
C THR A 88 11.13 -3.95 -18.07
N LEU A 89 11.19 -2.81 -17.39
CA LEU A 89 11.99 -1.65 -17.83
C LEU A 89 13.50 -1.96 -17.89
N TRP A 90 14.00 -2.75 -16.95
CA TRP A 90 15.39 -3.19 -16.97
C TRP A 90 15.67 -4.21 -18.09
N LEU A 91 14.76 -5.15 -18.36
CA LEU A 91 14.88 -6.07 -19.49
C LEU A 91 14.81 -5.34 -20.84
N TYR A 92 13.98 -4.30 -20.93
CA TYR A 92 13.95 -3.38 -22.06
C TYR A 92 15.32 -2.74 -22.31
N SER A 93 15.95 -2.21 -21.25
CA SER A 93 17.26 -1.56 -21.37
C SER A 93 18.38 -2.50 -21.78
N ILE A 94 18.39 -3.73 -21.23
CA ILE A 94 19.33 -4.78 -21.65
C ILE A 94 19.13 -5.11 -23.13
N SER A 95 17.89 -5.22 -23.58
CA SER A 95 17.58 -5.54 -24.98
C SER A 95 18.12 -4.47 -25.92
N ILE A 96 17.97 -3.18 -25.58
CA ILE A 96 18.57 -2.05 -26.33
C ILE A 96 20.10 -2.12 -26.32
N ALA A 97 20.71 -2.39 -25.16
CA ALA A 97 22.16 -2.48 -25.05
C ALA A 97 22.72 -3.61 -25.93
N CYS A 98 22.10 -4.79 -25.89
CA CYS A 98 22.46 -5.94 -26.73
C CYS A 98 22.26 -5.64 -28.22
N GLN A 99 21.15 -5.02 -28.59
CA GLN A 99 20.88 -4.59 -29.97
C GLN A 99 21.99 -3.67 -30.49
N THR A 100 22.37 -2.67 -29.68
CA THR A 100 23.42 -1.71 -30.02
C THR A 100 24.76 -2.42 -30.21
N LEU A 101 25.13 -3.30 -29.28
CA LEU A 101 26.38 -4.08 -29.37
C LEU A 101 26.44 -4.98 -30.61
N LEU A 102 25.32 -5.65 -30.94
CA LEU A 102 25.24 -6.55 -32.10
C LEU A 102 25.31 -5.78 -33.42
N SER A 103 24.70 -4.59 -33.49
CA SER A 103 24.77 -3.73 -34.68
C SER A 103 26.21 -3.38 -35.06
N CYS A 104 27.07 -3.16 -34.06
CA CYS A 104 28.48 -2.83 -34.29
C CYS A 104 29.34 -4.02 -34.69
N ARG A 105 28.97 -5.25 -34.32
CA ARG A 105 29.82 -6.43 -34.52
C ARG A 105 29.46 -7.25 -35.76
N LEU A 106 28.17 -7.38 -36.05
CA LEU A 106 27.66 -8.32 -37.06
C LEU A 106 26.94 -7.63 -38.23
N GLY A 107 26.81 -6.29 -38.18
CA GLY A 107 25.95 -5.53 -39.07
C GLY A 107 24.46 -5.84 -38.85
N ASN A 108 23.58 -5.06 -39.50
CA ASN A 108 22.12 -5.13 -39.33
C ASN A 108 21.46 -6.42 -39.90
N VAL A 109 22.25 -7.36 -40.44
CA VAL A 109 21.73 -8.51 -41.21
C VAL A 109 21.64 -9.79 -40.36
N SER A 110 22.21 -9.82 -39.15
CA SER A 110 22.17 -11.04 -38.32
C SER A 110 20.76 -11.30 -37.75
N GLN A 111 20.32 -12.57 -37.78
CA GLN A 111 19.06 -13.00 -37.15
C GLN A 111 19.02 -12.64 -35.64
N VAL A 112 20.18 -12.66 -34.98
CA VAL A 112 20.31 -12.32 -33.56
C VAL A 112 19.94 -10.85 -33.30
N PHE A 113 20.37 -9.92 -34.16
CA PHE A 113 20.00 -8.50 -34.06
C PHE A 113 18.47 -8.32 -34.13
N GLN A 114 17.80 -9.05 -35.04
CA GLN A 114 16.35 -9.00 -35.17
C GLN A 114 15.63 -9.49 -33.90
N ILE A 115 16.12 -10.58 -33.28
CA ILE A 115 15.55 -11.10 -32.02
C ILE A 115 15.57 -10.01 -30.93
N PHE A 116 16.71 -9.32 -30.73
CA PHE A 116 16.80 -8.27 -29.71
C PHE A 116 15.95 -7.05 -30.03
N ASN A 117 15.78 -6.71 -31.30
CA ASN A 117 14.87 -5.64 -31.73
C ASN A 117 13.40 -5.98 -31.40
N TYR A 118 12.99 -7.23 -31.56
CA TYR A 118 11.65 -7.68 -31.15
C TYR A 118 11.50 -7.69 -29.62
N LEU A 119 12.52 -8.12 -28.89
CA LEU A 119 12.50 -8.10 -27.42
C LEU A 119 12.43 -6.67 -26.87
N SER A 120 13.22 -5.73 -27.41
CA SER A 120 13.17 -4.33 -26.99
C SER A 120 11.79 -3.73 -27.28
N SER A 121 11.24 -3.97 -28.46
CA SER A 121 9.87 -3.54 -28.81
C SER A 121 8.83 -4.12 -27.86
N PHE A 122 8.90 -5.43 -27.59
CA PHE A 122 7.97 -6.10 -26.67
C PHE A 122 8.03 -5.51 -25.25
N PHE A 123 9.22 -5.37 -24.68
CA PHE A 123 9.35 -4.83 -23.33
C PHE A 123 8.99 -3.34 -23.25
N SER A 124 9.25 -2.56 -24.30
CA SER A 124 8.80 -1.16 -24.40
C SER A 124 7.28 -1.08 -24.24
N VAL A 125 6.55 -1.89 -25.00
CA VAL A 125 5.08 -1.93 -24.97
C VAL A 125 4.56 -2.40 -23.64
N ALA A 126 5.15 -3.48 -23.13
CA ALA A 126 4.77 -4.01 -21.83
C ALA A 126 4.91 -2.92 -20.76
N SER A 127 6.01 -2.14 -20.79
CA SER A 127 6.19 -1.02 -19.85
C SER A 127 5.18 0.11 -20.06
N PHE A 128 4.85 0.44 -21.30
CA PHE A 128 3.89 1.49 -21.67
C PHE A 128 2.47 1.18 -21.16
N VAL A 129 2.09 -0.10 -21.10
CA VAL A 129 0.80 -0.53 -20.51
C VAL A 129 0.90 -0.64 -18.99
N TRP A 130 2.02 -1.13 -18.47
CA TRP A 130 2.16 -1.46 -17.05
C TRP A 130 2.24 -0.22 -16.15
N VAL A 131 2.92 0.85 -16.60
CA VAL A 131 2.99 2.12 -15.83
C VAL A 131 1.58 2.71 -15.59
N PRO A 132 0.71 2.87 -16.60
CA PRO A 132 -0.69 3.25 -16.41
C PRO A 132 -1.47 2.32 -15.46
N VAL A 133 -1.24 1.01 -15.53
CA VAL A 133 -1.86 0.05 -14.59
C VAL A 133 -1.43 0.30 -13.14
N LEU A 134 -0.16 0.66 -12.90
CA LEU A 134 0.30 1.04 -11.56
C LEU A 134 -0.35 2.33 -11.07
N VAL A 135 -0.45 3.34 -11.95
CA VAL A 135 -1.12 4.61 -11.65
C VAL A 135 -2.59 4.36 -11.28
N MET A 136 -3.33 3.59 -12.09
CA MET A 136 -4.71 3.21 -11.79
C MET A 136 -4.85 2.44 -10.48
N SER A 137 -3.93 1.52 -10.19
CA SER A 137 -3.94 0.78 -8.91
C SER A 137 -3.79 1.72 -7.72
N ARG A 138 -2.99 2.79 -7.85
CA ARG A 138 -2.88 3.84 -6.82
C ARG A 138 -4.12 4.69 -6.71
N ILE A 139 -4.66 5.13 -7.83
CA ILE A 139 -5.86 5.98 -7.85
C ILE A 139 -7.07 5.21 -7.30
N SER A 140 -7.20 3.92 -7.61
CA SER A 140 -8.24 3.07 -7.03
C SER A 140 -8.13 2.95 -5.50
N ALA A 141 -6.91 2.88 -4.96
CA ALA A 141 -6.72 2.90 -3.51
C ALA A 141 -7.08 4.27 -2.90
N LEU A 142 -6.79 5.36 -3.62
CA LEU A 142 -7.17 6.71 -3.21
C LEU A 142 -8.70 6.90 -3.25
N GLU A 143 -9.38 6.49 -4.32
CA GLU A 143 -10.86 6.52 -4.43
C GLU A 143 -11.51 5.76 -3.26
N ALA A 144 -11.02 4.54 -2.97
CA ALA A 144 -11.53 3.74 -1.86
C ALA A 144 -11.33 4.43 -0.50
N SER A 145 -10.18 5.09 -0.29
CA SER A 145 -9.90 5.81 0.95
C SER A 145 -10.71 7.11 1.11
N MET A 146 -11.03 7.78 0.00
CA MET A 146 -11.75 9.05 0.02
C MET A 146 -13.26 8.89 -0.06
N GLY A 147 -13.75 7.72 -0.48
CA GLY A 147 -15.18 7.48 -0.69
C GLY A 147 -15.79 8.29 -1.85
N GLN A 148 -14.97 8.83 -2.76
CA GLN A 148 -15.42 9.60 -3.92
C GLN A 148 -14.70 9.16 -5.20
N PRO A 149 -15.35 9.25 -6.37
CA PRO A 149 -14.73 8.94 -7.64
C PRO A 149 -13.66 9.99 -8.01
N LEU A 150 -12.51 9.52 -8.51
CA LEU A 150 -11.37 10.33 -8.98
C LEU A 150 -11.12 10.16 -10.49
N GLY A 151 -12.05 9.53 -11.21
CA GLY A 151 -11.99 9.36 -12.66
C GLY A 151 -11.31 8.08 -13.13
N LEU A 152 -11.29 7.03 -12.29
CA LEU A 152 -10.70 5.74 -12.65
C LEU A 152 -11.36 5.10 -13.88
N TRP A 153 -12.65 5.35 -14.09
CA TRP A 153 -13.39 4.80 -15.23
C TRP A 153 -12.90 5.36 -16.57
N GLU A 154 -12.71 6.67 -16.65
CA GLU A 154 -12.19 7.38 -17.81
C GLU A 154 -10.77 6.91 -18.15
N MET A 155 -9.92 6.72 -17.13
CA MET A 155 -8.57 6.19 -17.28
C MET A 155 -8.56 4.76 -17.84
N ARG A 156 -9.48 3.90 -17.39
CA ARG A 156 -9.62 2.53 -17.91
C ARG A 156 -9.95 2.54 -19.39
N TRP A 157 -10.86 3.40 -19.83
CA TRP A 157 -11.19 3.54 -21.25
C TRP A 157 -10.00 3.97 -22.09
N VAL A 158 -9.23 4.96 -21.62
CA VAL A 158 -8.02 5.40 -22.33
C VAL A 158 -7.04 4.23 -22.51
N ILE A 159 -6.82 3.40 -21.49
CA ILE A 159 -5.94 2.24 -21.58
C ILE A 159 -6.50 1.16 -22.51
N VAL A 160 -7.79 0.86 -22.43
CA VAL A 160 -8.43 -0.15 -23.30
C VAL A 160 -8.34 0.27 -24.77
N VAL A 161 -8.68 1.52 -25.07
CA VAL A 161 -8.57 2.06 -26.44
C VAL A 161 -7.13 2.01 -26.93
N THR A 162 -6.18 2.43 -26.08
CA THR A 162 -4.74 2.38 -26.39
C THR A 162 -4.29 0.95 -26.68
N ALA A 163 -4.69 -0.03 -25.86
CA ALA A 163 -4.33 -1.43 -26.04
C ALA A 163 -4.94 -2.03 -27.32
N VAL A 164 -6.18 -1.67 -27.67
CA VAL A 164 -6.82 -2.11 -28.92
C VAL A 164 -6.12 -1.51 -30.13
N LEU A 165 -5.84 -0.21 -30.13
CA LEU A 165 -5.09 0.45 -31.21
C LEU A 165 -3.71 -0.18 -31.37
N TYR A 166 -3.05 -0.52 -30.27
CA TYR A 166 -1.76 -1.20 -30.29
C TYR A 166 -1.84 -2.62 -30.86
N ALA A 167 -2.85 -3.40 -30.48
CA ALA A 167 -3.07 -4.73 -31.04
C ALA A 167 -3.31 -4.69 -32.56
N LEU A 168 -4.13 -3.73 -33.02
CA LEU A 168 -4.38 -3.51 -34.45
C LEU A 168 -3.08 -3.13 -35.18
N PHE A 169 -2.27 -2.26 -34.57
CA PHE A 169 -0.98 -1.87 -35.10
C PHE A 169 0.00 -3.06 -35.26
N LEU A 170 0.09 -3.93 -34.26
CA LEU A 170 0.89 -5.16 -34.36
C LEU A 170 0.41 -6.07 -35.50
N ILE A 171 -0.90 -6.19 -35.70
CA ILE A 171 -1.47 -6.97 -36.82
C ILE A 171 -1.01 -6.37 -38.16
N VAL A 172 -1.03 -5.04 -38.30
CA VAL A 172 -0.55 -4.36 -39.52
C VAL A 172 0.94 -4.61 -39.75
N ILE A 173 1.79 -4.57 -38.72
CA ILE A 173 3.22 -4.88 -38.83
C ILE A 173 3.42 -6.32 -39.33
N VAL A 174 2.80 -7.29 -38.66
CA VAL A 174 2.95 -8.72 -39.00
C VAL A 174 2.46 -9.00 -40.42
N TYR A 175 1.33 -8.39 -40.81
CA TYR A 175 0.77 -8.56 -42.14
C TYR A 175 1.64 -7.92 -43.22
N SER A 176 2.15 -6.70 -42.97
CA SER A 176 3.05 -6.00 -43.89
C SER A 176 4.34 -6.78 -44.11
N TRP A 177 4.88 -7.38 -43.04
CA TRP A 177 6.04 -8.26 -43.12
C TRP A 177 5.79 -9.49 -43.99
N ARG A 178 4.64 -10.16 -43.79
CA ARG A 178 4.27 -11.37 -44.54
C ARG A 178 4.08 -11.09 -46.04
N LEU A 179 3.59 -9.91 -46.39
CA LEU A 179 3.35 -9.53 -47.79
C LEU A 179 4.57 -8.94 -48.51
N GLY A 180 5.69 -8.76 -47.81
CA GLY A 180 6.88 -8.15 -48.41
C GLY A 180 6.69 -6.69 -48.80
N PHE A 181 5.78 -5.97 -48.14
CA PHE A 181 5.54 -4.55 -48.42
C PHE A 181 6.78 -3.69 -48.18
N VAL A 182 6.89 -2.60 -48.95
CA VAL A 182 8.03 -1.67 -48.95
C VAL A 182 8.27 -1.10 -47.54
N PRO A 183 9.52 -1.08 -47.04
CA PRO A 183 9.89 -0.58 -45.71
C PRO A 183 9.34 0.81 -45.37
N LEU A 184 9.21 1.69 -46.37
CA LEU A 184 8.71 3.07 -46.21
C LEU A 184 7.26 3.13 -45.69
N PHE A 185 6.34 2.31 -46.22
CA PHE A 185 4.95 2.34 -45.75
C PHE A 185 4.85 1.92 -44.28
N VAL A 186 5.57 0.87 -43.90
CA VAL A 186 5.64 0.39 -42.51
C VAL A 186 6.21 1.48 -41.60
N ILE A 187 7.27 2.18 -42.03
CA ILE A 187 7.85 3.30 -41.27
C ILE A 187 6.80 4.39 -41.03
N TYR A 188 6.06 4.83 -42.05
CA TYR A 188 5.02 5.87 -41.88
C TYR A 188 3.87 5.44 -40.96
N VAL A 189 3.46 4.18 -41.03
CA VAL A 189 2.40 3.64 -40.15
C VAL A 189 2.89 3.58 -38.69
N VAL A 190 4.12 3.14 -38.46
CA VAL A 190 4.76 3.13 -37.12
C VAL A 190 4.84 4.54 -36.56
N ALA A 191 5.42 5.45 -37.34
CA ALA A 191 5.54 6.86 -37.03
C ALA A 191 4.21 7.53 -36.66
N SER A 192 3.12 7.18 -37.35
CA SER A 192 1.78 7.73 -37.10
C SER A 192 1.14 7.14 -35.85
N ALA A 193 1.28 5.83 -35.64
CA ALA A 193 0.76 5.14 -34.45
C ALA A 193 1.38 5.69 -33.16
N ASP A 194 2.70 5.90 -33.18
CA ASP A 194 3.49 6.51 -32.11
C ASP A 194 2.99 7.91 -31.71
N GLY A 195 2.64 8.74 -32.70
CA GLY A 195 2.02 10.05 -32.47
C GLY A 195 0.65 9.93 -31.79
N VAL A 196 -0.19 9.00 -32.25
CA VAL A 196 -1.51 8.73 -31.64
C VAL A 196 -1.36 8.24 -30.20
N PHE A 197 -0.43 7.32 -29.92
CA PHE A 197 -0.17 6.83 -28.57
C PHE A 197 0.32 7.93 -27.64
N SER A 198 1.15 8.85 -28.14
CA SER A 198 1.62 10.01 -27.37
C SER A 198 0.46 10.89 -26.91
N VAL A 199 -0.56 11.12 -27.76
CA VAL A 199 -1.76 11.88 -27.40
C VAL A 199 -2.59 11.17 -26.32
N PHE A 200 -2.78 9.85 -26.44
CA PHE A 200 -3.48 9.08 -25.42
C PHE A 200 -2.72 9.06 -24.09
N TYR A 201 -1.40 8.93 -24.13
CA TYR A 201 -0.56 8.96 -22.92
C TYR A 201 -0.61 10.33 -22.22
N LEU A 202 -0.54 11.43 -22.98
CA LEU A 202 -0.73 12.78 -22.45
C LEU A 202 -2.11 12.96 -21.81
N THR A 203 -3.16 12.44 -22.46
CA THR A 203 -4.53 12.48 -21.94
C THR A 203 -4.63 11.70 -20.62
N PHE A 204 -4.09 10.47 -20.60
CA PHE A 204 -4.03 9.64 -19.41
C PHE A 204 -3.32 10.36 -18.25
N THR A 205 -2.15 10.93 -18.52
CA THR A 205 -1.37 11.67 -17.52
C THR A 205 -2.12 12.88 -17.01
N GLY A 206 -2.81 13.64 -17.87
CA GLY A 206 -3.65 14.76 -17.45
C GLY A 206 -4.75 14.34 -16.47
N LEU A 207 -5.44 13.24 -16.76
CA LEU A 207 -6.45 12.65 -15.87
C LEU A 207 -5.82 12.19 -14.54
N ALA A 208 -4.69 11.49 -14.59
CA ALA A 208 -4.01 10.99 -13.41
C ALA A 208 -3.48 12.12 -12.50
N VAL A 209 -2.89 13.17 -13.08
CA VAL A 209 -2.43 14.36 -12.32
C VAL A 209 -3.60 15.05 -11.65
N ARG A 210 -4.75 15.18 -12.34
CA ARG A 210 -5.97 15.70 -11.73
C ARG A 210 -6.40 14.86 -10.53
N ALA A 211 -6.40 13.53 -10.67
CA ALA A 211 -6.76 12.61 -9.60
C ALA A 211 -5.82 12.70 -8.38
N PHE A 212 -4.51 12.82 -8.59
CA PHE A 212 -3.54 13.02 -7.49
C PHE A 212 -3.63 14.40 -6.83
N CYS A 213 -4.03 15.44 -7.57
CA CYS A 213 -4.21 16.78 -7.01
C CYS A 213 -5.39 16.88 -6.03
N THR A 214 -6.45 16.09 -6.23
CA THR A 214 -7.65 16.11 -5.37
C THR A 214 -7.34 15.82 -3.88
N PRO A 215 -6.70 14.69 -3.50
CA PRO A 215 -6.36 14.43 -2.11
C PRO A 215 -5.36 15.44 -1.53
N LEU A 216 -4.47 16.00 -2.35
CA LEU A 216 -3.53 17.04 -1.88
C LEU A 216 -4.25 18.34 -1.50
N ARG A 217 -5.33 18.71 -2.23
CA ARG A 217 -6.19 19.84 -1.85
C ARG A 217 -6.92 19.57 -0.55
N LEU A 218 -7.51 18.38 -0.41
CA LEU A 218 -8.18 17.98 0.83
C LEU A 218 -7.23 17.97 2.03
N LEU A 219 -6.03 17.41 1.89
CA LEU A 219 -5.02 17.41 2.95
C LEU A 219 -4.60 18.83 3.35
N LYS A 220 -4.56 19.78 2.40
CA LYS A 220 -4.31 21.19 2.68
C LYS A 220 -5.45 21.81 3.48
N GLU A 221 -6.71 21.53 3.13
CA GLU A 221 -7.88 21.98 3.87
C GLU A 221 -7.92 21.40 5.29
N MET A 222 -7.68 20.09 5.42
CA MET A 222 -7.61 19.42 6.72
C MET A 222 -6.50 19.97 7.61
N ARG A 223 -5.33 20.29 7.03
CA ARG A 223 -4.25 20.96 7.75
C ARG A 223 -4.67 22.35 8.22
N ASN A 224 -5.28 23.15 7.35
CA ASN A 224 -5.72 24.50 7.69
C ASN A 224 -6.77 24.50 8.81
N ALA A 225 -7.59 23.44 8.87
CA ALA A 225 -8.57 23.23 9.93
C ALA A 225 -7.99 22.61 11.22
N GLY A 226 -6.69 22.25 11.24
CA GLY A 226 -6.01 21.72 12.42
C GLY A 226 -6.14 20.21 12.64
N TYR A 227 -6.78 19.47 11.72
CA TYR A 227 -7.01 18.03 11.87
C TYR A 227 -5.77 17.15 11.66
N ILE A 228 -4.73 17.67 11.01
CA ILE A 228 -3.53 16.89 10.67
C ILE A 228 -2.27 17.60 11.17
N GLY A 229 -1.41 16.84 11.86
CA GLY A 229 -0.10 17.31 12.29
C GLY A 229 0.80 17.74 11.13
N LYS A 230 1.67 18.72 11.38
CA LYS A 230 2.57 19.32 10.37
C LYS A 230 3.45 18.27 9.68
N GLU A 231 3.97 17.30 10.43
CA GLU A 231 4.87 16.26 9.92
C GLU A 231 4.16 15.27 8.99
N THR A 232 3.01 14.74 9.41
CA THR A 232 2.17 13.83 8.61
C THR A 232 1.74 14.49 7.31
N TRP A 233 1.31 15.76 7.38
CA TRP A 233 0.97 16.54 6.19
C TRP A 233 2.18 16.70 5.25
N ALA A 234 3.35 17.06 5.77
CA ALA A 234 4.55 17.27 4.95
C ALA A 234 4.98 15.98 4.24
N ALA A 235 4.93 14.85 4.94
CA ALA A 235 5.25 13.55 4.36
C ALA A 235 4.26 13.14 3.26
N ALA A 236 2.95 13.31 3.49
CA ALA A 236 1.92 12.98 2.51
C ALA A 236 1.99 13.88 1.27
N VAL A 237 2.20 15.19 1.46
CA VAL A 237 2.35 16.16 0.36
C VAL A 237 3.63 15.88 -0.44
N SER A 238 4.75 15.63 0.23
CA SER A 238 6.01 15.26 -0.42
C SER A 238 5.83 14.03 -1.32
N LEU A 239 5.20 12.96 -0.80
CA LEU A 239 4.97 11.75 -1.57
C LEU A 239 4.06 12.00 -2.78
N GLY A 240 2.95 12.73 -2.61
CA GLY A 240 2.04 13.05 -3.71
C GLY A 240 2.71 13.92 -4.79
N GLN A 241 3.54 14.88 -4.38
CA GLN A 241 4.33 15.71 -5.31
C GLN A 241 5.37 14.88 -6.08
N LEU A 242 6.06 13.95 -5.41
CA LEU A 242 7.00 13.04 -6.06
C LEU A 242 6.28 12.13 -7.08
N GLN A 243 5.08 11.64 -6.77
CA GLN A 243 4.29 10.83 -7.70
C GLN A 243 3.86 11.63 -8.93
N ILE A 244 3.34 12.85 -8.74
CA ILE A 244 2.96 13.75 -9.84
C ILE A 244 4.19 14.10 -10.68
N GLY A 245 5.30 14.50 -10.04
CA GLY A 245 6.54 14.85 -10.72
C GLY A 245 7.13 13.69 -11.51
N GLY A 246 7.16 12.48 -10.93
CA GLY A 246 7.60 11.27 -11.61
C GLY A 246 6.76 10.93 -12.84
N LEU A 247 5.43 11.04 -12.72
CA LEU A 247 4.51 10.79 -13.83
C LEU A 247 4.67 11.80 -14.98
N LEU A 248 4.80 13.09 -14.63
CA LEU A 248 5.06 14.14 -15.62
C LEU A 248 6.41 13.95 -16.32
N ALA A 249 7.47 13.67 -15.55
CA ALA A 249 8.80 13.41 -16.12
C ALA A 249 8.78 12.21 -17.08
N SER A 250 8.16 11.10 -16.67
CA SER A 250 7.93 9.91 -17.49
C SER A 250 7.17 10.26 -18.78
N THR A 251 6.12 11.06 -18.69
CA THR A 251 5.32 11.44 -19.87
C THR A 251 6.10 12.29 -20.85
N ILE A 252 6.79 13.32 -20.35
CA ILE A 252 7.60 14.21 -21.18
C ILE A 252 8.73 13.43 -21.85
N SER A 253 9.44 12.58 -21.09
CA SER A 253 10.53 11.78 -21.65
C SER A 253 10.04 10.77 -22.69
N THR A 254 8.88 10.14 -22.48
CA THR A 254 8.34 9.15 -23.42
C THR A 254 7.94 9.84 -24.73
N VAL A 255 7.26 10.98 -24.66
CA VAL A 255 6.90 11.76 -25.86
C VAL A 255 8.15 12.24 -26.60
N LEU A 256 9.19 12.69 -25.89
CA LEU A 256 10.47 13.07 -26.51
C LEU A 256 11.19 11.89 -27.16
N SER A 257 11.19 10.72 -26.51
CA SER A 257 11.79 9.49 -27.02
C SER A 257 11.08 9.01 -28.28
N VAL A 258 9.75 8.99 -28.26
CA VAL A 258 8.93 8.65 -29.43
C VAL A 258 9.14 9.65 -30.58
N GLY A 259 9.15 10.95 -30.26
CA GLY A 259 9.40 12.00 -31.25
C GLY A 259 10.80 11.92 -31.87
N SER A 260 11.82 11.55 -31.10
CA SER A 260 13.18 11.41 -31.64
C SER A 260 13.34 10.18 -32.52
N ILE A 261 12.67 9.06 -32.18
CA ILE A 261 12.59 7.87 -33.04
C ILE A 261 11.90 8.24 -34.36
N HIS A 262 10.76 8.95 -34.30
CA HIS A 262 10.04 9.41 -35.48
C HIS A 262 10.90 10.31 -36.37
N TYR A 263 11.59 11.30 -35.77
CA TYR A 263 12.51 12.17 -36.49
C TYR A 263 13.63 11.37 -37.18
N GLY A 264 14.23 10.41 -36.46
CA GLY A 264 15.27 9.54 -37.00
C GLY A 264 14.80 8.66 -38.16
N LEU A 265 13.57 8.12 -38.09
CA LEU A 265 13.03 7.24 -39.12
C LEU A 265 12.53 7.97 -40.37
N VAL A 266 11.95 9.17 -40.22
CA VAL A 266 11.24 9.85 -41.30
C VAL A 266 12.07 10.96 -41.95
N LEU A 267 12.87 11.70 -41.16
CA LEU A 267 13.47 12.97 -41.60
C LEU A 267 14.99 12.89 -41.81
N ALA A 268 15.65 11.86 -41.27
CA ALA A 268 17.10 11.73 -41.40
C ALA A 268 17.50 11.30 -42.83
N LYS A 269 18.17 12.18 -43.58
CA LYS A 269 18.76 11.84 -44.89
C LYS A 269 19.88 10.81 -44.72
N PRO A 270 19.97 9.73 -45.54
CA PRO A 270 20.93 8.64 -45.37
C PRO A 270 22.40 9.06 -45.30
N ASP A 271 22.80 10.11 -46.04
CA ASP A 271 24.22 10.34 -46.36
C ASP A 271 25.01 11.19 -45.33
N GLU A 272 24.34 11.93 -44.43
CA GLU A 272 24.99 12.72 -43.36
C GLU A 272 24.52 12.33 -41.93
N SER A 273 23.59 11.39 -41.81
CA SER A 273 22.78 11.24 -40.58
C SER A 273 23.27 10.23 -39.56
N GLY A 274 24.20 9.32 -39.90
CA GLY A 274 24.58 8.21 -39.01
C GLY A 274 24.94 8.62 -37.59
N ARG A 275 25.85 9.59 -37.45
CA ARG A 275 26.33 10.09 -36.15
C ARG A 275 25.29 10.93 -35.39
N ASN A 276 24.50 11.70 -36.13
CA ASN A 276 23.48 12.58 -35.55
C ASN A 276 22.27 11.76 -35.09
N MET A 277 21.78 10.84 -35.91
CA MET A 277 20.62 10.00 -35.63
C MET A 277 20.79 9.20 -34.34
N PHE A 278 21.97 8.60 -34.12
CA PHE A 278 22.22 7.84 -32.90
C PHE A 278 22.21 8.73 -31.65
N THR A 279 22.82 9.91 -31.72
CA THR A 279 22.83 10.87 -30.60
C THR A 279 21.43 11.39 -30.29
N PHE A 280 20.64 11.71 -31.33
CA PHE A 280 19.27 12.19 -31.19
C PHE A 280 18.30 11.14 -30.65
N VAL A 281 18.55 9.85 -30.84
CA VAL A 281 17.68 8.76 -30.34
C VAL A 281 18.14 8.24 -28.98
N ALA A 282 19.44 8.00 -28.79
CA ALA A 282 19.96 7.37 -27.57
C ALA A 282 19.79 8.24 -26.32
N ILE A 283 19.96 9.57 -26.44
CA ILE A 283 19.81 10.49 -25.30
C ILE A 283 18.34 10.47 -24.80
N PRO A 284 17.32 10.75 -25.62
CA PRO A 284 15.93 10.68 -25.19
C PRO A 284 15.52 9.31 -24.65
N GLN A 285 15.98 8.21 -25.26
CA GLN A 285 15.68 6.86 -24.77
C GLN A 285 16.28 6.60 -23.38
N CYS A 286 17.52 7.05 -23.13
CA CYS A 286 18.14 6.94 -21.82
C CYS A 286 17.38 7.76 -20.76
N LEU A 287 17.05 9.02 -21.09
CA LEU A 287 16.26 9.88 -20.21
C LEU A 287 14.89 9.27 -19.92
N ASP A 288 14.26 8.67 -20.93
CA ASP A 288 12.98 7.98 -20.80
C ASP A 288 13.04 6.78 -19.87
N LEU A 289 14.04 5.93 -20.03
CA LEU A 289 14.27 4.80 -19.15
C LEU A 289 14.48 5.25 -17.69
N ILE A 290 15.27 6.30 -17.47
CA ILE A 290 15.51 6.86 -16.13
C ILE A 290 14.22 7.42 -15.53
N ALA A 291 13.48 8.22 -16.31
CA ALA A 291 12.24 8.83 -15.86
C ALA A 291 11.15 7.79 -15.55
N ASN A 292 10.96 6.79 -16.42
CA ASN A 292 10.02 5.69 -16.20
C ASN A 292 10.38 4.85 -14.98
N SER A 293 11.65 4.50 -14.81
CA SER A 293 12.10 3.74 -13.62
C SER A 293 11.89 4.54 -12.33
N THR A 294 12.16 5.84 -12.36
CA THR A 294 11.95 6.75 -11.23
C THR A 294 10.46 6.92 -10.92
N CYS A 295 9.61 7.03 -11.95
CA CYS A 295 8.17 7.07 -11.82
C CYS A 295 7.64 5.80 -11.12
N VAL A 296 8.07 4.61 -11.57
CA VAL A 296 7.71 3.34 -10.92
C VAL A 296 8.18 3.31 -9.47
N LEU A 297 9.38 3.81 -9.17
CA LEU A 297 9.89 3.90 -7.81
C LEU A 297 8.99 4.80 -6.92
N PHE A 298 8.54 5.95 -7.40
CA PHE A 298 7.64 6.84 -6.65
C PHE A 298 6.22 6.27 -6.52
N LEU A 299 5.67 5.69 -7.58
CA LEU A 299 4.36 5.02 -7.55
C LEU A 299 4.35 3.81 -6.62
N SER A 300 5.48 3.10 -6.50
CA SER A 300 5.59 1.95 -5.59
C SER A 300 5.43 2.32 -4.10
N GLY A 301 5.60 3.61 -3.74
CA GLY A 301 5.63 4.08 -2.36
C GLY A 301 6.85 3.60 -1.58
N ALA A 302 7.82 2.96 -2.24
CA ALA A 302 9.00 2.45 -1.57
C ALA A 302 9.79 3.59 -0.92
N VAL A 303 10.01 4.72 -1.60
CA VAL A 303 10.93 5.80 -1.17
C VAL A 303 10.62 6.37 0.22
N HIS A 304 9.37 6.34 0.67
CA HIS A 304 8.94 7.03 1.90
C HIS A 304 8.44 6.12 3.03
N MET A 305 8.62 4.80 2.95
CA MET A 305 8.33 3.94 4.11
C MET A 305 9.39 4.18 5.19
N PRO A 306 9.08 4.83 6.33
CA PRO A 306 10.04 4.96 7.42
C PRO A 306 10.39 3.55 7.88
N ASN A 307 11.68 3.26 8.03
CA ASN A 307 12.14 1.92 8.46
C ASN A 307 11.44 1.45 9.75
N ALA A 308 11.05 2.39 10.62
CA ALA A 308 10.27 2.14 11.83
C ALA A 308 8.88 1.54 11.54
N VAL A 309 8.15 2.02 10.53
CA VAL A 309 6.80 1.53 10.21
C VAL A 309 6.86 0.11 9.64
N LEU A 310 7.82 -0.16 8.75
CA LEU A 310 8.03 -1.49 8.19
C LEU A 310 8.55 -2.47 9.26
N GLY A 311 9.46 -2.04 10.13
CA GLY A 311 9.95 -2.82 11.26
C GLY A 311 8.83 -3.20 12.23
N ASN A 312 7.98 -2.26 12.59
CA ASN A 312 6.85 -2.48 13.50
C ASN A 312 5.77 -3.38 12.88
N ALA A 313 5.53 -3.31 11.57
CA ALA A 313 4.60 -4.21 10.88
C ALA A 313 5.12 -5.67 10.85
N LEU A 314 6.41 -5.85 10.52
CA LEU A 314 7.05 -7.17 10.50
C LEU A 314 7.18 -7.78 11.90
N ALA A 315 7.49 -6.97 12.92
CA ALA A 315 7.51 -7.39 14.32
C ALA A 315 6.12 -7.86 14.78
N ARG A 316 5.05 -7.11 14.45
CA ARG A 316 3.67 -7.52 14.74
C ARG A 316 3.30 -8.86 14.09
N GLN A 317 3.69 -9.07 12.83
CA GLN A 317 3.42 -10.31 12.12
C GLN A 317 4.18 -11.52 12.73
N ARG A 318 5.45 -11.33 13.12
CA ARG A 318 6.24 -12.35 13.82
C ARG A 318 5.63 -12.72 15.18
N ASN A 319 5.26 -11.70 15.98
CA ASN A 319 4.66 -11.92 17.29
C ASN A 319 3.32 -12.68 17.17
N ARG A 320 2.51 -12.38 16.14
CA ARG A 320 1.27 -13.11 15.89
C ARG A 320 1.51 -14.59 15.54
N ALA A 321 2.49 -14.89 14.69
CA ALA A 321 2.85 -16.27 14.35
C ALA A 321 3.41 -17.04 15.56
N ALA A 322 4.16 -16.38 16.44
CA ALA A 322 4.70 -16.99 17.66
C ALA A 322 3.59 -17.29 18.68
N LEU A 323 2.60 -16.39 18.83
CA LEU A 323 1.46 -16.58 19.74
C LEU A 323 0.54 -17.73 19.30
N LEU A 324 0.55 -18.10 18.02
CA LEU A 324 -0.22 -19.23 17.47
C LEU A 324 0.51 -20.58 17.63
N GLY A 325 1.76 -20.58 18.11
CA GLY A 325 2.59 -21.78 18.20
C GLY A 325 2.36 -22.57 19.49
N ASN A 326 1.78 -23.77 19.35
CA ASN A 326 1.91 -24.91 20.26
C ASN A 326 1.46 -24.75 21.71
N SER A 327 0.41 -23.98 22.00
CA SER A 327 -0.29 -24.19 23.28
C SER A 327 -1.15 -25.45 23.16
N GLU A 328 -0.65 -26.59 23.62
CA GLU A 328 -1.51 -27.75 23.92
C GLU A 328 -2.52 -27.32 24.99
N LEU A 329 -3.72 -26.98 24.53
CA LEU A 329 -4.81 -26.59 25.42
C LEU A 329 -5.21 -27.79 26.25
N VAL A 330 -4.99 -27.69 27.55
CA VAL A 330 -5.54 -28.65 28.51
C VAL A 330 -7.07 -28.56 28.42
N VAL A 331 -7.68 -29.62 27.88
CA VAL A 331 -9.11 -29.69 27.53
C VAL A 331 -9.95 -29.97 28.79
N ASP A 332 -10.07 -28.99 29.69
CA ASP A 332 -11.14 -29.02 30.68
C ASP A 332 -12.46 -28.56 30.02
N ARG A 333 -13.48 -29.43 30.03
CA ARG A 333 -14.82 -29.13 29.50
C ARG A 333 -15.49 -27.97 30.24
N LYS A 334 -15.29 -27.86 31.56
CA LYS A 334 -15.89 -26.77 32.35
C LYS A 334 -15.30 -25.42 31.94
N TRP A 335 -13.98 -25.40 31.75
CA TRP A 335 -13.27 -24.24 31.24
C TRP A 335 -13.75 -23.85 29.83
N HIS A 336 -13.87 -24.81 28.89
CA HIS A 336 -14.36 -24.52 27.54
C HIS A 336 -15.79 -23.93 27.55
N ALA A 337 -16.68 -24.51 28.36
CA ALA A 337 -18.03 -24.00 28.53
C ALA A 337 -18.02 -22.55 29.04
N LYS A 338 -17.14 -22.24 30.00
CA LYS A 338 -17.00 -20.88 30.53
C LYS A 338 -16.40 -19.90 29.53
N VAL A 339 -15.42 -20.33 28.75
CA VAL A 339 -14.82 -19.53 27.67
C VAL A 339 -15.86 -19.22 26.59
N SER A 340 -16.67 -20.21 26.17
CA SER A 340 -17.77 -20.01 25.23
C SER A 340 -18.80 -19.00 25.77
N GLU A 341 -19.22 -19.17 27.04
CA GLU A 341 -20.14 -18.25 27.71
C GLU A 341 -19.59 -16.81 27.78
N LEU A 342 -18.28 -16.64 27.95
CA LEU A 342 -17.62 -15.33 27.96
C LEU A 342 -17.48 -14.76 26.55
N ALA A 343 -17.17 -15.61 25.57
CA ALA A 343 -17.01 -15.26 24.16
C ALA A 343 -18.29 -14.67 23.55
N GLU A 344 -19.45 -15.19 23.95
CA GLU A 344 -20.77 -14.77 23.47
C GLU A 344 -21.24 -13.40 24.02
N ARG A 345 -20.41 -12.72 24.83
CA ARG A 345 -20.72 -11.41 25.43
C ARG A 345 -20.13 -10.25 24.65
N GLY A 346 -20.15 -10.35 23.32
CA GLY A 346 -19.88 -9.23 22.44
C GLY A 346 -21.01 -8.19 22.50
N PHE A 347 -20.72 -6.97 22.05
CA PHE A 347 -21.70 -5.90 21.89
C PHE A 347 -21.46 -5.15 20.58
N THR A 348 -22.52 -4.60 19.99
CA THR A 348 -22.40 -3.84 18.73
C THR A 348 -21.79 -2.46 18.96
N LEU A 349 -21.11 -1.93 17.94
CA LEU A 349 -20.58 -0.58 17.97
C LEU A 349 -21.66 0.49 18.19
N GLU A 350 -22.84 0.28 17.61
CA GLU A 350 -24.05 1.08 17.90
C GLU A 350 -24.36 1.15 19.40
N SER A 351 -24.36 -0.01 20.08
CA SER A 351 -24.66 -0.07 21.52
C SER A 351 -23.57 0.64 22.34
N LEU A 352 -22.30 0.54 21.93
CA LEU A 352 -21.19 1.25 22.57
C LEU A 352 -21.34 2.78 22.44
N LEU A 353 -21.67 3.29 21.25
CA LEU A 353 -21.84 4.72 21.01
C LEU A 353 -23.09 5.26 21.71
N SER A 354 -24.17 4.48 21.74
CA SER A 354 -25.35 4.79 22.56
C SER A 354 -24.99 4.90 24.05
N PHE A 355 -24.14 4.00 24.56
CA PHE A 355 -23.62 4.09 25.92
C PHE A 355 -22.77 5.35 26.12
N TYR A 356 -21.87 5.65 25.18
CA TYR A 356 -20.94 6.79 25.27
C TYR A 356 -21.70 8.14 25.28
N LYS A 357 -22.68 8.33 24.39
CA LYS A 357 -23.47 9.57 24.28
C LYS A 357 -24.23 9.95 25.55
N ARG A 358 -24.53 8.98 26.40
CA ARG A 358 -25.30 9.16 27.63
C ARG A 358 -24.41 9.41 28.86
N LEU A 359 -23.09 9.30 28.72
CA LEU A 359 -22.14 9.72 29.76
C LEU A 359 -22.17 11.25 29.88
N GLY A 360 -22.25 11.74 31.11
CA GLY A 360 -22.37 13.18 31.38
C GLY A 360 -23.79 13.73 31.27
N THR A 361 -24.77 12.92 30.81
CA THR A 361 -26.18 13.32 30.73
C THR A 361 -27.09 12.47 31.61
N ASP A 362 -27.00 11.14 31.47
CA ASP A 362 -27.95 10.21 32.10
C ASP A 362 -27.30 9.48 33.29
N TYR A 363 -26.01 9.22 33.18
CA TYR A 363 -25.21 8.58 34.21
C TYR A 363 -23.79 9.13 34.19
N MET A 364 -23.15 9.10 35.37
CA MET A 364 -21.86 9.76 35.60
C MET A 364 -21.91 11.22 35.11
N LEU A 365 -22.79 12.03 35.70
CA LEU A 365 -23.15 13.38 35.23
C LEU A 365 -21.96 14.33 35.11
N HIS A 366 -20.91 14.09 35.89
CA HIS A 366 -19.66 14.87 35.86
C HIS A 366 -18.60 14.29 34.91
N TYR A 367 -18.97 13.37 34.02
CA TYR A 367 -18.06 12.78 33.04
C TYR A 367 -17.35 13.86 32.21
N LYS A 368 -16.04 13.69 32.10
CA LYS A 368 -15.12 14.52 31.34
C LYS A 368 -14.20 13.61 30.52
N PRO A 369 -14.28 13.64 29.18
CA PRO A 369 -13.60 12.67 28.33
C PRO A 369 -12.07 12.81 28.31
N ASP A 370 -11.56 13.99 28.65
CA ASP A 370 -10.14 14.33 28.73
C ASP A 370 -9.47 13.93 30.06
N VAL A 371 -10.27 13.57 31.07
CA VAL A 371 -9.78 13.25 32.42
C VAL A 371 -10.11 11.80 32.83
N HIS A 372 -11.32 11.33 32.54
CA HIS A 372 -11.78 10.04 33.05
C HIS A 372 -11.19 8.86 32.30
N ARG A 373 -10.62 7.97 33.10
CA ARG A 373 -10.03 6.71 32.66
C ARG A 373 -11.09 5.64 32.52
N THR A 374 -10.69 4.52 31.92
CA THR A 374 -11.56 3.34 31.78
C THR A 374 -11.97 2.79 33.15
N SER A 375 -11.08 2.80 34.15
CA SER A 375 -11.39 2.45 35.55
C SER A 375 -12.55 3.26 36.11
N ASP A 376 -12.54 4.57 35.87
CA ASP A 376 -13.47 5.51 36.47
C ASP A 376 -14.88 5.27 35.90
N VAL A 377 -14.98 5.15 34.57
CA VAL A 377 -16.24 4.83 33.88
C VAL A 377 -16.78 3.48 34.29
N VAL A 378 -15.91 2.48 34.50
CA VAL A 378 -16.35 1.15 34.93
C VAL A 378 -16.97 1.20 36.33
N ARG A 379 -16.32 1.91 37.27
CA ARG A 379 -16.80 2.03 38.65
C ARG A 379 -18.03 2.90 38.79
N GLN A 380 -18.11 3.99 38.03
CA GLN A 380 -19.13 5.03 38.21
C GLN A 380 -20.33 4.90 37.26
N ALA A 381 -20.19 4.19 36.13
CA ALA A 381 -21.28 3.96 35.20
C ALA A 381 -21.58 2.46 35.01
N ILE A 382 -20.60 1.66 34.59
CA ILE A 382 -20.86 0.26 34.17
C ILE A 382 -21.35 -0.62 35.34
N ILE A 383 -20.68 -0.58 36.49
CA ILE A 383 -21.08 -1.34 37.68
C ILE A 383 -22.47 -0.91 38.17
N PRO A 384 -22.78 0.37 38.39
CA PRO A 384 -24.12 0.82 38.76
C PRO A 384 -25.21 0.41 37.77
N LEU A 385 -24.98 0.57 36.47
CA LEU A 385 -25.98 0.25 35.43
C LEU A 385 -26.27 -1.25 35.32
N SER A 386 -25.29 -2.11 35.60
CA SER A 386 -25.46 -3.56 35.58
C SER A 386 -25.91 -4.14 36.94
N ARG A 387 -25.89 -3.36 38.03
CA ARG A 387 -26.23 -3.80 39.40
C ARG A 387 -27.57 -4.54 39.52
N PRO A 388 -28.68 -4.09 38.90
CA PRO A 388 -29.98 -4.77 39.06
C PRO A 388 -29.96 -6.24 38.61
N SER A 389 -29.16 -6.56 37.59
CA SER A 389 -29.02 -7.91 37.03
C SER A 389 -27.80 -8.65 37.58
N GLY A 390 -26.78 -7.91 38.02
CA GLY A 390 -25.48 -8.42 38.44
C GLY A 390 -24.72 -9.19 37.36
N VAL A 391 -25.09 -9.06 36.08
CA VAL A 391 -24.38 -9.69 34.95
C VAL A 391 -23.34 -8.75 34.34
N ALA A 392 -22.63 -9.19 33.31
CA ALA A 392 -21.78 -8.32 32.51
C ALA A 392 -22.64 -7.24 31.81
N TYR A 393 -22.13 -6.02 31.75
CA TYR A 393 -22.89 -4.91 31.17
C TYR A 393 -23.17 -5.09 29.67
N ALA A 394 -22.30 -5.80 28.94
CA ALA A 394 -22.56 -6.22 27.57
C ALA A 394 -23.89 -6.98 27.43
N VAL A 395 -24.22 -7.86 28.39
CA VAL A 395 -25.51 -8.59 28.40
C VAL A 395 -26.67 -7.63 28.62
N THR A 396 -26.51 -6.63 29.49
CA THR A 396 -27.53 -5.60 29.74
C THR A 396 -27.79 -4.74 28.50
N MET A 397 -26.73 -4.20 27.87
CA MET A 397 -26.88 -3.33 26.70
C MET A 397 -27.35 -4.08 25.45
N MET A 398 -27.03 -5.37 25.34
CA MET A 398 -27.52 -6.26 24.27
C MET A 398 -28.87 -6.93 24.59
N LYS A 399 -29.53 -6.53 25.69
CA LYS A 399 -30.84 -7.08 26.12
C LYS A 399 -30.86 -8.61 26.22
N GLY A 400 -29.77 -9.21 26.66
CA GLY A 400 -29.60 -10.66 26.79
C GLY A 400 -29.28 -11.40 25.51
N SER A 401 -29.18 -10.74 24.35
CA SER A 401 -28.79 -11.39 23.10
C SER A 401 -27.34 -11.86 23.17
N CYS A 402 -27.10 -13.15 22.91
CA CYS A 402 -25.76 -13.65 22.64
C CYS A 402 -25.23 -13.01 21.35
N SER A 403 -23.99 -12.56 21.36
CA SER A 403 -23.34 -11.93 20.22
C SER A 403 -21.87 -12.29 20.22
N LEU A 404 -21.43 -13.00 19.17
CA LEU A 404 -20.01 -13.24 18.96
C LEU A 404 -19.36 -11.95 18.43
N PRO A 405 -18.26 -11.49 19.03
CA PRO A 405 -17.51 -10.32 18.59
C PRO A 405 -16.73 -10.60 17.29
N ASP A 406 -16.75 -9.63 16.38
CA ASP A 406 -15.86 -9.59 15.21
C ASP A 406 -14.41 -9.28 15.60
N ALA A 407 -14.20 -8.64 16.77
CA ALA A 407 -12.87 -8.25 17.25
C ALA A 407 -12.74 -8.24 18.78
N PHE A 408 -11.56 -8.68 19.24
CA PHE A 408 -11.11 -8.57 20.63
C PHE A 408 -10.30 -7.30 20.84
N VAL A 409 -10.64 -6.57 21.89
CA VAL A 409 -9.99 -5.31 22.23
C VAL A 409 -9.31 -5.47 23.57
N THR A 410 -7.99 -5.35 23.57
CA THR A 410 -7.20 -5.21 24.79
C THR A 410 -7.08 -3.75 25.17
N HIS A 411 -7.09 -3.45 26.46
CA HIS A 411 -6.96 -2.08 26.96
C HIS A 411 -6.17 -2.03 28.27
N ASN A 412 -5.75 -0.81 28.63
CA ASN A 412 -5.23 -0.51 29.96
C ASN A 412 -6.31 0.26 30.73
N TRP A 413 -6.57 -0.12 31.98
CA TRP A 413 -7.53 0.56 32.87
C TRP A 413 -7.19 2.03 33.08
N GLY A 414 -5.90 2.39 33.04
CA GLY A 414 -5.39 3.74 33.22
C GLY A 414 -5.52 4.66 32.00
N ASN A 415 -5.91 4.12 30.83
CA ASN A 415 -6.12 4.95 29.63
C ASN A 415 -7.46 5.69 29.71
N LEU A 416 -7.53 6.84 29.04
CA LEU A 416 -8.77 7.60 28.86
C LEU A 416 -9.85 6.71 28.22
N PHE A 417 -11.06 6.76 28.76
CA PHE A 417 -12.15 5.95 28.23
C PHE A 417 -12.55 6.37 26.80
N ARG A 418 -12.49 7.68 26.50
CA ARG A 418 -12.68 8.22 25.15
C ARG A 418 -11.75 7.53 24.13
N ASP A 419 -10.47 7.41 24.46
CA ASP A 419 -9.47 6.87 23.53
C ASP A 419 -9.66 5.36 23.28
N LEU A 420 -10.19 4.62 24.26
CA LEU A 420 -10.63 3.23 24.06
C LEU A 420 -11.77 3.16 23.03
N VAL A 421 -12.82 3.98 23.19
CA VAL A 421 -13.95 4.03 22.23
C VAL A 421 -13.48 4.50 20.85
N ALA A 422 -12.60 5.51 20.80
CA ALA A 422 -12.00 6.02 19.58
C ALA A 422 -11.20 4.93 18.85
N GLY A 423 -10.40 4.14 19.57
CA GLY A 423 -9.65 3.01 19.02
C GLY A 423 -10.55 1.96 18.38
N ILE A 424 -11.67 1.64 19.02
CA ILE A 424 -12.67 0.69 18.51
C ILE A 424 -13.32 1.22 17.23
N CYS A 425 -13.76 2.48 17.23
CA CYS A 425 -14.37 3.12 16.07
C CYS A 425 -13.37 3.27 14.90
N ALA A 426 -12.10 3.60 15.20
CA ALA A 426 -11.03 3.67 14.20
C ALA A 426 -10.78 2.30 13.55
N ASP A 427 -10.76 1.22 14.33
CA ASP A 427 -10.68 -0.15 13.79
C ASP A 427 -11.88 -0.48 12.88
N ALA A 428 -13.09 -0.11 13.28
CA ALA A 428 -14.29 -0.32 12.46
C ALA A 428 -14.20 0.39 11.10
N LEU A 429 -13.66 1.62 11.09
CA LEU A 429 -13.44 2.43 9.89
C LEU A 429 -12.18 2.03 9.09
N GLY A 430 -11.37 1.08 9.59
CA GLY A 430 -10.12 0.67 8.94
C GLY A 430 -9.01 1.72 9.01
N LEU A 431 -9.05 2.61 10.00
CA LEU A 431 -8.06 3.65 10.23
C LEU A 431 -6.87 3.11 11.04
N SER A 432 -5.67 3.60 10.75
CA SER A 432 -4.45 3.21 11.47
C SER A 432 -4.26 3.96 12.79
N GLU A 433 -4.97 5.07 12.98
CA GLU A 433 -4.87 5.98 14.12
C GLU A 433 -6.27 6.41 14.55
N TYR A 434 -6.44 6.73 15.84
CA TYR A 434 -7.73 7.09 16.43
C TYR A 434 -7.87 8.58 16.80
N ALA A 435 -6.87 9.42 16.51
CA ALA A 435 -6.88 10.82 16.92
C ALA A 435 -8.07 11.61 16.36
N LEU A 436 -8.34 11.48 15.05
CA LEU A 436 -9.51 12.09 14.40
C LEU A 436 -10.83 11.63 15.04
N VAL A 437 -10.93 10.33 15.31
CA VAL A 437 -12.13 9.73 15.91
C VAL A 437 -12.34 10.22 17.33
N SER A 438 -11.25 10.40 18.08
CA SER A 438 -11.26 10.97 19.43
C SER A 438 -11.80 12.40 19.42
N GLU A 439 -11.36 13.24 18.47
CA GLU A 439 -11.89 14.60 18.30
C GLU A 439 -13.37 14.62 17.90
N LEU A 440 -13.79 13.69 17.03
CA LEU A 440 -15.20 13.54 16.66
C LEU A 440 -16.06 13.10 17.85
N LEU A 441 -15.55 12.21 18.72
CA LEU A 441 -16.27 11.82 19.93
C LEU A 441 -16.53 13.01 20.87
N ASP A 442 -15.58 13.95 20.94
CA ASP A 442 -15.71 15.14 21.80
C ASP A 442 -16.63 16.22 21.20
N ARG A 443 -16.67 16.34 19.87
CA ARG A 443 -17.36 17.46 19.19
C ARG A 443 -18.65 17.09 18.50
N ASP A 444 -18.70 15.94 17.83
CA ASP A 444 -19.80 15.54 16.95
C ASP A 444 -19.90 14.01 16.81
N VAL A 445 -20.41 13.35 17.85
CA VAL A 445 -20.62 11.89 17.86
C VAL A 445 -21.62 11.48 16.76
N VAL A 446 -22.56 12.34 16.38
CA VAL A 446 -23.58 12.06 15.36
C VAL A 446 -22.94 11.95 13.96
N ALA A 447 -21.98 12.82 13.65
CA ALA A 447 -21.18 12.69 12.44
C ALA A 447 -20.40 11.37 12.40
N LEU A 448 -19.78 10.97 13.52
CA LEU A 448 -19.07 9.69 13.62
C LEU A 448 -20.00 8.49 13.42
N GLU A 449 -21.18 8.49 14.05
CA GLU A 449 -22.20 7.46 13.85
C GLU A 449 -22.65 7.38 12.39
N SER A 450 -22.85 8.53 11.74
CA SER A 450 -23.20 8.59 10.32
C SER A 450 -22.10 8.00 9.44
N MET A 451 -20.82 8.26 9.73
CA MET A 451 -19.68 7.65 9.02
C MET A 451 -19.66 6.13 9.18
N LEU A 452 -19.91 5.63 10.39
CA LEU A 452 -19.96 4.19 10.69
C LEU A 452 -21.18 3.51 10.04
N ALA A 453 -22.32 4.18 9.97
CA ALA A 453 -23.51 3.70 9.28
C ALA A 453 -23.29 3.65 7.77
N ASN A 454 -22.76 4.73 7.18
CA ASN A 454 -22.48 4.82 5.75
C ASN A 454 -21.42 3.82 5.27
N SER A 455 -20.48 3.43 6.15
CA SER A 455 -19.52 2.36 5.86
C SER A 455 -20.08 0.94 6.06
N GLY A 456 -21.31 0.81 6.56
CA GLY A 456 -21.95 -0.47 6.86
C GLY A 456 -21.28 -1.21 8.02
N LYS A 457 -20.62 -0.49 8.94
CA LYS A 457 -19.83 -1.07 10.05
C LYS A 457 -20.40 -0.80 11.44
N ILE A 458 -21.49 -0.04 11.56
CA ILE A 458 -22.09 0.28 12.86
C ILE A 458 -22.61 -0.94 13.64
N GLN A 459 -22.90 -2.04 12.95
CA GLN A 459 -23.31 -3.31 13.56
C GLN A 459 -22.13 -4.25 13.87
N LYS A 460 -20.88 -3.85 13.60
CA LYS A 460 -19.69 -4.63 13.93
C LYS A 460 -19.63 -4.85 15.45
N THR A 461 -19.34 -6.07 15.86
CA THR A 461 -19.38 -6.49 17.27
C THR A 461 -17.98 -6.53 17.86
N TYR A 462 -17.88 -6.15 19.13
CA TYR A 462 -16.62 -6.07 19.85
C TYR A 462 -16.71 -6.73 21.21
N TRP A 463 -15.57 -7.21 21.69
CA TRP A 463 -15.42 -7.71 23.05
C TRP A 463 -14.34 -6.92 23.77
N VAL A 464 -14.71 -6.34 24.90
CA VAL A 464 -13.84 -5.53 25.76
C VAL A 464 -14.09 -5.99 27.19
N CYS A 465 -13.03 -6.35 27.92
CA CYS A 465 -13.20 -6.92 29.26
C CYS A 465 -13.96 -6.00 30.24
N ALA A 466 -13.81 -4.67 30.10
CA ALA A 466 -14.59 -3.69 30.86
C ALA A 466 -16.13 -3.90 30.77
N PHE A 467 -16.63 -4.34 29.61
CA PHE A 467 -18.06 -4.53 29.33
C PHE A 467 -18.50 -5.99 29.43
N SER A 468 -17.67 -6.90 28.92
CA SER A 468 -18.02 -8.30 28.70
C SER A 468 -17.78 -9.20 29.92
N ILE A 469 -16.96 -8.76 30.87
CA ILE A 469 -16.79 -9.44 32.16
C ILE A 469 -17.84 -8.94 33.17
N ALA A 470 -18.38 -9.85 33.97
CA ALA A 470 -19.29 -9.51 35.06
C ALA A 470 -18.51 -8.86 36.21
N GLN A 471 -18.40 -7.53 36.19
CA GLN A 471 -17.63 -6.77 37.19
C GLN A 471 -18.11 -7.01 38.63
N HIS A 472 -19.37 -7.41 38.80
CA HIS A 472 -19.98 -7.81 40.08
C HIS A 472 -19.35 -9.06 40.69
N SER A 473 -18.75 -9.93 39.87
CA SER A 473 -18.01 -11.12 40.31
C SER A 473 -16.53 -10.84 40.58
N CYS A 474 -16.05 -9.61 40.38
CA CYS A 474 -14.63 -9.27 40.50
C CYS A 474 -14.42 -8.06 41.43
N ILE A 475 -14.64 -6.85 40.93
CA ILE A 475 -14.09 -5.61 41.52
C ILE A 475 -15.13 -4.69 42.16
N CYS A 476 -16.43 -5.01 42.11
CA CYS A 476 -17.49 -4.07 42.48
C CYS A 476 -17.56 -3.65 43.96
N GLN A 477 -16.82 -4.31 44.85
CA GLN A 477 -16.77 -4.01 46.30
C GLN A 477 -15.40 -3.52 46.77
N THR A 478 -14.39 -3.55 45.90
CA THR A 478 -13.01 -3.22 46.27
C THR A 478 -12.69 -1.85 45.70
N ILE A 479 -12.52 -0.85 46.56
CA ILE A 479 -12.04 0.48 46.19
C ILE A 479 -10.60 0.59 46.70
N SER A 480 -9.67 0.91 45.80
CA SER A 480 -8.31 1.26 46.15
C SER A 480 -8.18 2.78 46.32
N ALA A 481 -7.17 3.24 47.06
CA ALA A 481 -6.88 4.67 47.19
C ALA A 481 -6.60 5.36 45.83
N SER A 482 -6.24 4.60 44.79
CA SER A 482 -6.06 5.09 43.42
C SER A 482 -7.34 5.19 42.59
N ASP A 483 -8.48 4.75 43.12
CA ASP A 483 -9.78 4.77 42.43
C ASP A 483 -10.61 6.04 42.70
N LEU A 484 -10.02 7.08 43.31
CA LEU A 484 -10.70 8.35 43.53
C LEU A 484 -11.11 8.99 42.20
N ASP A 485 -12.32 9.53 42.16
CA ASP A 485 -12.80 10.29 41.02
C ASP A 485 -11.84 11.45 40.71
N PRO A 486 -11.32 11.57 39.48
CA PRO A 486 -10.29 12.55 39.19
C PRO A 486 -10.81 13.99 39.13
N VAL A 487 -12.14 14.21 39.10
CA VAL A 487 -12.75 15.54 39.07
C VAL A 487 -13.15 16.00 40.47
N HIS A 488 -13.72 15.11 41.29
CA HIS A 488 -14.25 15.42 42.60
C HIS A 488 -13.36 14.96 43.77
N GLY A 489 -12.41 14.06 43.52
CA GLY A 489 -11.57 13.46 44.56
C GLY A 489 -12.32 12.55 45.51
N THR A 490 -13.55 12.14 45.17
CA THR A 490 -14.41 11.30 46.01
C THR A 490 -14.30 9.83 45.65
N GLU A 491 -14.52 8.94 46.61
CA GLU A 491 -14.62 7.52 46.34
C GLU A 491 -15.84 7.19 45.45
N PRO A 492 -15.72 6.27 44.49
CA PRO A 492 -16.83 5.84 43.66
C PRO A 492 -17.86 5.05 44.49
N PRO A 493 -19.11 4.93 44.03
CA PRO A 493 -20.13 4.17 44.75
C PRO A 493 -19.74 2.70 44.89
N THR A 494 -19.84 2.15 46.11
CA THR A 494 -19.65 0.72 46.36
C THR A 494 -20.90 -0.07 46.00
N CYS A 495 -20.73 -1.27 45.44
CA CYS A 495 -21.83 -2.17 45.12
C CYS A 495 -22.11 -3.11 46.30
N ASP A 496 -23.36 -3.18 46.73
CA ASP A 496 -23.84 -4.02 47.84
C ASP A 496 -24.39 -5.39 47.40
N CYS A 497 -24.11 -5.83 46.17
CA CYS A 497 -24.73 -7.03 45.59
C CYS A 497 -24.50 -8.35 46.35
N GLY A 498 -23.62 -8.37 47.36
CA GLY A 498 -23.31 -9.55 48.18
C GLY A 498 -22.66 -10.73 47.44
N ARG A 499 -22.39 -10.61 46.14
CA ARG A 499 -21.87 -11.72 45.33
C ARG A 499 -20.42 -12.04 45.71
N PRO A 500 -20.05 -13.33 45.81
CA PRO A 500 -18.67 -13.76 45.99
C PRO A 500 -17.76 -13.17 44.92
N LYS A 501 -16.54 -12.76 45.31
CA LYS A 501 -15.53 -12.22 44.39
C LYS A 501 -14.56 -13.31 43.98
N CYS A 502 -14.34 -13.40 42.67
CA CYS A 502 -13.37 -14.29 42.05
C CYS A 502 -12.13 -13.47 41.68
N PHE A 503 -10.99 -13.83 42.28
CA PHE A 503 -9.68 -13.26 41.96
C PHE A 503 -8.75 -14.37 41.47
N ASN A 504 -7.53 -14.02 41.06
CA ASN A 504 -6.55 -14.98 40.52
C ASN A 504 -6.21 -16.14 41.49
N ASN A 505 -6.47 -15.97 42.79
CA ASN A 505 -6.21 -16.98 43.80
C ASN A 505 -7.45 -17.84 44.12
N SER A 506 -8.57 -17.61 43.44
CA SER A 506 -9.77 -18.41 43.60
C SER A 506 -9.55 -19.78 42.95
N PRO A 507 -9.79 -20.90 43.67
CA PRO A 507 -9.44 -22.26 43.22
C PRO A 507 -10.12 -22.71 41.93
N GLU A 508 -11.13 -21.97 41.47
CA GLU A 508 -11.92 -22.30 40.28
C GLU A 508 -11.38 -21.64 38.99
N VAL A 509 -10.42 -20.71 39.07
CA VAL A 509 -9.94 -19.96 37.89
C VAL A 509 -8.45 -19.64 37.99
N ASP A 510 -7.60 -20.52 37.48
CA ASP A 510 -6.20 -20.15 37.18
C ASP A 510 -6.22 -19.13 36.02
N ALA A 511 -6.11 -17.85 36.36
CA ALA A 511 -6.42 -16.71 35.49
C ALA A 511 -5.52 -16.58 34.26
N SER A 512 -4.36 -17.24 34.26
CA SER A 512 -3.44 -17.29 33.11
C SER A 512 -4.11 -17.91 31.87
N TRP A 513 -5.08 -18.81 32.08
CA TRP A 513 -5.76 -19.54 31.01
C TRP A 513 -6.95 -18.79 30.40
N LEU A 514 -7.56 -17.83 31.08
CA LEU A 514 -8.81 -17.23 30.60
C LEU A 514 -8.61 -16.36 29.34
N CYS A 515 -7.56 -15.54 29.33
CA CYS A 515 -7.20 -14.72 28.17
C CYS A 515 -6.71 -15.58 26.99
N LEU A 516 -5.89 -16.60 27.25
CA LEU A 516 -5.42 -17.54 26.23
C LEU A 516 -6.56 -18.38 25.67
N GLY A 517 -7.52 -18.75 26.51
CA GLY A 517 -8.70 -19.51 26.12
C GLY A 517 -9.66 -18.74 25.24
N LEU A 518 -9.97 -17.50 25.63
CA LEU A 518 -10.74 -16.60 24.77
C LEU A 518 -10.02 -16.43 23.43
N LEU A 519 -8.72 -16.11 23.42
CA LEU A 519 -7.98 -15.96 22.17
C LEU A 519 -8.03 -17.23 21.29
N SER A 520 -7.85 -18.41 21.90
CA SER A 520 -7.88 -19.68 21.18
C SER A 520 -9.27 -20.00 20.63
N TYR A 521 -10.32 -19.79 21.42
CA TYR A 521 -11.70 -20.05 20.98
C TYR A 521 -12.00 -19.24 19.71
N PHE A 522 -11.67 -17.94 19.70
CA PHE A 522 -11.87 -17.07 18.54
C PHE A 522 -11.01 -17.36 17.34
N LEU A 523 -9.82 -17.93 17.54
CA LEU A 523 -8.98 -18.35 16.42
C LEU A 523 -9.43 -19.68 15.82
N SER A 524 -10.22 -20.46 16.56
CA SER A 524 -10.74 -21.76 16.14
C SER A 524 -12.15 -21.69 15.53
N SER A 525 -12.96 -20.71 15.96
CA SER A 525 -14.27 -20.37 15.38
C SER A 525 -14.13 -19.46 14.17
#